data_AF-A0A524LUL1-F1
#
_entry.id   AF-A0A524LUL1-F1
#
_cell.length_a   1.000
_cell.length_b   1.000
_cell.length_c   1.000
_cell.angle_alpha   90.00
_cell.angle_beta   90.00
_cell.angle_gamma   90.00
#
_symmetry.space_group_name_H-M   'P 1'
#
loop_
_entity.id
_entity.type
_entity.pdbx_description
1 polymer ?
#
loop_
_entity_poly.entity_id
_entity_poly.type
_entity_poly.pdbx_seq_one_letter_code
_entity_poly.pdbx_strand_id
1 'polypeptide(L)'
;MDKRSYEERLELYFERAVQAWILLRDEGGLVAALAAAKTFNSVDRQIIIAVIDSLSTQWTREEDEFVKEFIKSLDELKEIITARDWTLEDGVAERNRLKMVNPEFEAALVKGDPDVFARKYPKYFKMFSK
;
A
#
# COMPACT_ATOMS: atom_id res chain seq x y z
N MET A 1 3.61 18.28 13.90
CA MET A 1 2.71 17.19 14.35
C MET A 1 1.80 16.90 13.18
N ASP A 2 1.84 15.67 12.66
CA ASP A 2 1.00 15.27 11.52
C ASP A 2 -0.48 15.46 11.90
N LYS A 3 -1.21 16.26 11.12
CA LYS A 3 -2.60 16.63 11.39
C LYS A 3 -3.60 15.65 10.79
N ARG A 4 -3.11 14.66 10.02
CA ARG A 4 -3.94 13.67 9.35
C ARG A 4 -4.61 12.72 10.34
N SER A 5 -5.80 12.23 9.98
CA SER A 5 -6.49 11.18 10.72
C SER A 5 -5.70 9.86 10.66
N TYR A 6 -6.14 8.86 11.44
CA TYR A 6 -5.52 7.54 11.35
C TYR A 6 -5.77 6.90 9.97
N GLU A 7 -6.98 7.05 9.45
CA GLU A 7 -7.43 6.56 8.15
C GLU A 7 -6.61 7.18 7.02
N GLU A 8 -6.46 8.51 6.98
CA GLU A 8 -5.65 9.21 5.97
C GLU A 8 -4.17 8.75 6.00
N ARG A 9 -3.64 8.45 7.19
CA ARG A 9 -2.28 7.92 7.32
C ARG A 9 -2.17 6.48 6.87
N LEU A 10 -3.21 5.68 7.09
CA LEU A 10 -3.28 4.30 6.65
C LEU A 10 -3.44 4.21 5.12
N GLU A 11 -4.21 5.12 4.52
CA GLU A 11 -4.32 5.28 3.07
C GLU A 11 -2.95 5.61 2.45
N LEU A 12 -2.25 6.60 3.00
CA LEU A 12 -0.92 6.95 2.54
C LEU A 12 0.10 5.81 2.77
N TYR A 13 -0.04 5.07 3.86
CA TYR A 13 0.78 3.89 4.12
C TYR A 13 0.54 2.83 3.02
N PHE A 14 -0.73 2.57 2.68
CA PHE A 14 -1.09 1.65 1.61
C PHE A 14 -0.50 2.11 0.26
N GLU A 15 -0.71 3.37 -0.12
CA GLU A 15 -0.19 3.95 -1.37
C GLU A 15 1.34 3.77 -1.47
N ARG A 16 2.06 4.11 -0.40
CA ARG A 16 3.52 3.99 -0.37
C ARG A 16 4.00 2.54 -0.37
N ALA A 17 3.25 1.63 0.25
CA ALA A 17 3.54 0.19 0.20
C ALA A 17 3.41 -0.37 -1.23
N VAL A 18 2.36 0.03 -1.95
CA VAL A 18 2.16 -0.32 -3.36
C VAL A 18 3.29 0.24 -4.24
N GLN A 19 3.65 1.51 -4.04
CA GLN A 19 4.77 2.12 -4.77
C GLN A 19 6.10 1.40 -4.49
N ALA A 20 6.37 1.04 -3.22
CA ALA A 20 7.58 0.27 -2.87
C ALA A 20 7.60 -1.11 -3.52
N TRP A 21 6.45 -1.80 -3.58
CA TRP A 21 6.34 -3.08 -4.26
C TRP A 21 6.61 -2.96 -5.76
N ILE A 22 5.92 -2.06 -6.46
CA ILE A 22 5.98 -2.06 -7.92
C ILE A 22 7.26 -1.39 -8.43
N LEU A 23 7.67 -0.25 -7.85
CA LEU A 23 8.84 0.50 -8.32
C LEU A 23 10.16 -0.13 -7.87
N LEU A 24 10.19 -0.78 -6.70
CA LEU A 24 11.42 -1.30 -6.10
C LEU A 24 11.46 -2.83 -6.06
N ARG A 25 10.39 -3.51 -6.48
CA ARG A 25 10.21 -4.95 -6.35
C ARG A 25 10.41 -5.44 -4.90
N ASP A 26 10.06 -4.61 -3.90
CA ASP A 26 10.10 -4.99 -2.49
C ASP A 26 8.90 -5.90 -2.17
N GLU A 27 9.15 -7.19 -1.98
CA GLU A 27 8.14 -8.15 -1.54
C GLU A 27 7.50 -7.75 -0.21
N GLY A 28 8.26 -7.09 0.67
CA GLY A 28 7.73 -6.51 1.91
C GLY A 28 6.71 -5.40 1.66
N GLY A 29 6.83 -4.68 0.54
CA GLY A 29 5.85 -3.69 0.09
C GLY A 29 4.50 -4.30 -0.26
N LEU A 30 4.49 -5.45 -0.95
CA LEU A 30 3.25 -6.15 -1.30
C LEU A 30 2.52 -6.64 -0.04
N VAL A 31 3.27 -7.30 0.86
CA VAL A 31 2.70 -7.80 2.11
C VAL A 31 2.21 -6.64 2.98
N ALA A 32 2.92 -5.50 2.98
CA ALA A 32 2.49 -4.29 3.67
C ALA A 32 1.20 -3.70 3.08
N ALA A 33 1.07 -3.65 1.75
CA ALA A 33 -0.13 -3.18 1.07
C ALA A 33 -1.32 -4.08 1.39
N LEU A 34 -1.15 -5.40 1.33
CA LEU A 34 -2.22 -6.36 1.68
C LEU A 34 -2.62 -6.27 3.15
N ALA A 35 -1.66 -6.15 4.07
CA ALA A 35 -1.95 -6.01 5.50
C ALA A 35 -2.69 -4.70 5.80
N ALA A 36 -2.29 -3.60 5.14
CA ALA A 36 -2.99 -2.32 5.26
C ALA A 36 -4.41 -2.40 4.70
N ALA A 37 -4.58 -2.93 3.49
CA ALA A 37 -5.88 -3.13 2.86
C ALA A 37 -6.82 -3.94 3.76
N LYS A 38 -6.33 -5.01 4.40
CA LYS A 38 -7.11 -5.86 5.30
C LYS A 38 -7.36 -5.26 6.68
N THR A 39 -6.72 -4.14 7.02
CA THR A 39 -6.99 -3.38 8.25
C THR A 39 -8.21 -2.46 8.09
N PHE A 40 -8.52 -2.06 6.85
CA PHE A 40 -9.74 -1.34 6.53
C PHE A 40 -10.97 -2.25 6.69
N ASN A 41 -12.06 -1.69 7.23
CA ASN A 41 -13.33 -2.40 7.29
C ASN A 41 -13.93 -2.53 5.86
N SER A 42 -15.00 -3.31 5.72
CA SER A 42 -15.63 -3.54 4.40
C SER A 42 -16.15 -2.27 3.71
N VAL A 43 -16.49 -1.22 4.47
CA VAL A 43 -16.96 0.08 3.93
C VAL A 43 -15.81 0.87 3.30
N ASP A 44 -14.58 0.69 3.81
CA ASP A 44 -13.39 1.41 3.36
C ASP A 44 -12.64 0.72 2.20
N ARG A 45 -13.10 -0.45 1.71
CA ARG A 45 -12.48 -1.10 0.53
C ARG A 45 -12.58 -0.26 -0.74
N GLN A 46 -13.61 0.58 -0.86
CA GLN A 46 -13.75 1.51 -1.98
C GLN A 46 -12.66 2.58 -1.98
N ILE A 47 -12.15 2.96 -0.80
CA ILE A 47 -11.04 3.92 -0.68
C ILE A 47 -9.77 3.29 -1.26
N ILE A 48 -9.49 2.03 -0.91
CA ILE A 48 -8.33 1.31 -1.41
C ILE A 48 -8.39 1.11 -2.94
N ILE A 49 -9.57 0.78 -3.47
CA ILE A 49 -9.79 0.72 -4.91
C ILE A 49 -9.57 2.09 -5.56
N ALA A 50 -10.08 3.16 -4.97
CA ALA A 50 -9.89 4.52 -5.48
C ALA A 50 -8.41 4.95 -5.47
N VAL A 51 -7.62 4.52 -4.47
CA VAL A 51 -6.17 4.75 -4.45
C VAL A 51 -5.50 4.01 -5.61
N ILE A 52 -5.86 2.74 -5.85
CA ILE A 52 -5.31 1.97 -6.98
C ILE A 52 -5.69 2.64 -8.31
N ASP A 53 -6.94 3.04 -8.50
CA ASP A 53 -7.41 3.71 -9.72
C ASP A 53 -6.72 5.07 -9.93
N SER A 54 -6.46 5.81 -8.85
CA SER A 54 -5.70 7.06 -8.88
C SER A 54 -4.27 6.82 -9.33
N LEU A 55 -3.60 5.80 -8.78
CA LEU A 55 -2.27 5.40 -9.20
C LEU A 55 -2.26 4.98 -10.67
N SER A 56 -3.18 4.12 -11.13
CA SER A 56 -3.25 3.74 -12.55
C SER A 56 -3.45 4.95 -13.46
N THR A 57 -4.28 5.93 -13.06
CA THR A 57 -4.58 7.15 -13.84
C THR A 57 -3.36 8.08 -13.95
N GLN A 58 -2.55 8.20 -12.90
CA GLN A 58 -1.36 9.04 -12.90
C GLN A 58 -0.34 8.59 -13.95
N TRP A 59 -0.31 7.30 -14.26
CA TRP A 59 0.68 6.71 -15.15
C TRP A 59 0.13 6.38 -16.55
N THR A 60 -1.18 6.49 -16.81
CA THR A 60 -1.80 6.08 -18.10
C THR A 60 -1.38 6.90 -19.32
N ARG A 61 -0.64 8.01 -19.14
CA ARG A 61 -0.22 8.90 -20.24
C ARG A 61 1.11 8.47 -20.90
N GLU A 62 1.74 7.41 -20.41
CA GLU A 62 3.04 6.96 -20.88
C GLU A 62 2.89 5.65 -21.65
N GLU A 63 3.38 5.60 -22.90
CA GLU A 63 3.39 4.38 -23.73
C GLU A 63 4.52 3.40 -23.34
N ASP A 64 5.19 3.65 -22.22
CA ASP A 64 6.32 2.85 -21.73
C ASP A 64 5.87 1.45 -21.33
N GLU A 65 6.67 0.44 -21.71
CA GLU A 65 6.40 -0.96 -21.37
C GLU A 65 6.41 -1.19 -19.85
N PHE A 66 7.25 -0.45 -19.13
CA PHE A 66 7.25 -0.42 -17.66
C PHE A 66 5.89 0.05 -17.11
N VAL A 67 5.29 1.06 -17.74
CA VAL A 67 4.00 1.61 -17.31
C VAL A 67 2.86 0.64 -17.57
N LYS A 68 2.90 -0.10 -18.67
CA LYS A 68 1.93 -1.19 -18.92
C LYS A 68 2.05 -2.30 -17.87
N GLU A 69 3.27 -2.70 -17.53
CA GLU A 69 3.50 -3.70 -16.48
C GLU A 69 3.08 -3.19 -15.10
N PHE A 70 3.29 -1.90 -14.82
CA PHE A 70 2.83 -1.22 -13.61
C PHE A 70 1.30 -1.27 -13.48
N ILE A 71 0.57 -0.85 -14.52
CA ILE A 71 -0.90 -0.87 -14.55
C ILE A 71 -1.42 -2.30 -14.39
N LYS A 72 -0.82 -3.27 -15.09
CA LYS A 72 -1.20 -4.69 -14.94
C LYS A 72 -1.01 -5.19 -13.50
N SER A 73 0.09 -4.82 -12.85
CA SER A 73 0.36 -5.21 -11.45
C SER A 73 -0.67 -4.60 -10.49
N LEU A 74 -1.12 -3.37 -10.77
CA LEU A 74 -2.18 -2.71 -10.02
C LEU A 74 -3.53 -3.40 -10.21
N ASP A 75 -3.87 -3.81 -11.43
CA ASP A 75 -5.10 -4.56 -11.71
C ASP A 75 -5.10 -5.92 -10.99
N GLU A 76 -3.99 -6.66 -11.03
CA GLU A 76 -3.83 -7.92 -10.28
C GLU A 76 -4.02 -7.70 -8.76
N LEU A 77 -3.44 -6.63 -8.21
CA LEU A 77 -3.64 -6.27 -6.80
C LEU A 77 -5.11 -5.94 -6.51
N LYS A 78 -5.76 -5.18 -7.39
CA LYS A 78 -7.18 -4.83 -7.28
C LYS A 78 -8.07 -6.07 -7.29
N GLU A 79 -7.78 -7.05 -8.15
CA GLU A 79 -8.48 -8.33 -8.17
C GLU A 79 -8.31 -9.09 -6.85
N ILE A 80 -7.08 -9.17 -6.31
CA ILE A 80 -6.82 -9.82 -5.01
C ILE A 80 -7.64 -9.17 -3.88
N ILE A 81 -7.74 -7.83 -3.89
CA ILE A 81 -8.45 -7.05 -2.87
C ILE A 81 -9.97 -7.21 -3.00
N THR A 82 -10.48 -7.34 -4.23
CA THR A 82 -11.93 -7.46 -4.49
C THR A 82 -12.46 -8.89 -4.46
N ALA A 83 -11.60 -9.90 -4.65
CA ALA A 83 -12.02 -11.29 -4.83
C ALA A 83 -12.66 -11.97 -3.59
N ARG A 84 -12.58 -11.38 -2.38
CA ARG A 84 -13.16 -11.98 -1.17
C ARG A 84 -13.66 -10.97 -0.15
N ASP A 85 -14.70 -11.36 0.59
CA ASP A 85 -14.96 -10.80 1.91
C ASP A 85 -13.93 -11.29 2.90
N TRP A 86 -13.00 -10.40 3.25
CA TRP A 86 -12.00 -10.66 4.25
C TRP A 86 -12.61 -10.66 5.66
N THR A 87 -12.22 -11.67 6.42
CA THR A 87 -12.50 -11.77 7.84
C THR A 87 -11.44 -11.00 8.65
N LEU A 88 -11.72 -10.76 9.93
CA LEU A 88 -10.71 -10.23 10.85
C LEU A 88 -9.48 -11.14 10.95
N GLU A 89 -9.68 -12.46 10.82
CA GLU A 89 -8.61 -13.46 10.85
C GLU A 89 -7.66 -13.31 9.66
N ASP A 90 -8.19 -12.98 8.48
CA ASP A 90 -7.37 -12.70 7.29
C ASP A 90 -6.45 -11.50 7.50
N GLY A 91 -6.94 -10.46 8.17
CA GLY A 91 -6.14 -9.28 8.54
C GLY A 91 -5.05 -9.61 9.55
N VAL A 92 -5.37 -10.41 10.57
CA VAL A 92 -4.37 -10.89 11.55
C VAL A 92 -3.32 -11.77 10.88
N ALA A 93 -3.72 -12.67 9.98
CA ALA A 93 -2.82 -13.55 9.24
C ALA A 93 -1.85 -12.74 8.37
N GLU A 94 -2.35 -11.76 7.61
CA GLU A 94 -1.49 -10.92 6.75
C GLU A 94 -0.57 -10.03 7.58
N ARG A 95 -1.04 -9.49 8.70
CA ARG A 95 -0.19 -8.72 9.62
C ARG A 95 0.92 -9.58 10.23
N ASN A 96 0.62 -10.83 10.61
CA ASN A 96 1.64 -11.77 11.08
C ASN A 96 2.64 -12.10 9.97
N ARG A 97 2.18 -12.25 8.73
CA ARG A 97 3.06 -12.41 7.56
C ARG A 97 3.96 -11.18 7.38
N LEU A 98 3.41 -9.98 7.49
CA LEU A 98 4.19 -8.74 7.42
C LEU A 98 5.25 -8.70 8.51
N LYS A 99 4.91 -9.08 9.75
CA LYS A 99 5.87 -9.14 10.85
C LYS A 99 7.03 -10.09 10.57
N MET A 100 6.80 -11.19 9.86
CA MET A 100 7.86 -12.14 9.48
C MET A 100 8.74 -11.61 8.34
N VAL A 101 8.14 -10.97 7.33
CA VAL A 101 8.85 -10.48 6.14
C VAL A 101 9.58 -9.17 6.43
N ASN A 102 8.91 -8.24 7.11
CA ASN A 102 9.44 -6.92 7.45
C ASN A 102 8.80 -6.39 8.76
N PRO A 103 9.42 -6.67 9.92
CA PRO A 103 8.92 -6.22 11.22
C PRO A 103 8.81 -4.70 11.35
N GLU A 104 9.64 -3.94 10.63
CA GLU A 104 9.61 -2.47 10.67
C GLU A 104 8.33 -1.93 10.01
N PHE A 105 7.94 -2.52 8.89
CA PHE A 105 6.69 -2.19 8.20
C PHE A 105 5.47 -2.56 9.05
N GLU A 106 5.48 -3.71 9.73
CA GLU A 106 4.39 -4.05 10.65
C GLU A 106 4.26 -3.05 11.81
N ALA A 107 5.38 -2.68 12.43
CA ALA A 107 5.36 -1.70 13.51
C ALA A 107 4.88 -0.32 13.04
N ALA A 108 5.20 0.05 11.80
CA ALA A 108 4.74 1.29 11.19
C ALA A 108 3.25 1.25 10.84
N LEU A 109 2.74 0.12 10.33
CA LEU A 109 1.32 -0.10 10.07
C LEU A 109 0.48 0.10 11.35
N VAL A 110 0.90 -0.52 12.46
CA VAL A 110 0.21 -0.41 13.77
C VAL A 110 0.16 1.03 14.28
N LYS A 111 1.18 1.84 13.95
CA LYS A 111 1.28 3.24 14.37
C LYS A 111 0.62 4.21 13.40
N GLY A 112 0.19 3.75 12.21
CA GLY A 112 -0.20 4.62 11.11
C GLY A 112 0.95 5.54 10.68
N ASP A 113 2.15 5.00 10.52
CA ASP A 113 3.36 5.74 10.13
C ASP A 113 3.75 5.45 8.67
N PRO A 114 3.24 6.23 7.70
CA PRO A 114 3.59 6.07 6.30
C PRO A 114 5.04 6.48 6.00
N ASP A 115 5.72 7.22 6.88
CA ASP A 115 7.07 7.73 6.65
C ASP A 115 8.14 6.64 6.76
N VAL A 116 7.77 5.43 7.17
CA VAL A 116 8.65 4.26 7.14
C VAL A 116 9.23 4.01 5.75
N PHE A 117 8.43 4.18 4.69
CA PHE A 117 8.87 3.99 3.31
C PHE A 117 9.85 5.08 2.88
N ALA A 118 9.66 6.32 3.34
CA ALA A 118 10.60 7.41 3.07
C ALA A 118 11.92 7.24 3.84
N ARG A 119 11.89 6.67 5.04
CA ARG A 119 13.10 6.32 5.79
C ARG A 119 13.87 5.18 5.13
N LYS A 120 13.16 4.14 4.65
CA LYS A 120 13.79 2.98 3.98
C LYS A 120 14.25 3.30 2.55
N TYR A 121 13.50 4.13 1.83
CA TYR A 121 13.71 4.43 0.40
C TYR A 121 13.72 5.95 0.11
N PRO A 122 14.65 6.71 0.71
CA PRO A 122 14.64 8.18 0.68
C PRO A 122 14.77 8.79 -0.73
N LYS A 123 15.36 8.05 -1.68
CA LYS A 123 15.51 8.50 -3.08
C LYS A 123 14.19 8.50 -3.85
N TYR A 124 13.24 7.66 -3.45
CA TYR A 124 11.98 7.43 -4.17
C TYR A 124 10.81 8.20 -3.57
N PHE A 125 10.80 8.36 -2.25
CA PHE A 125 9.74 9.07 -1.53
C PHE A 125 10.18 10.45 -1.05
N LYS A 126 11.07 11.12 -1.81
CA LYS A 126 11.72 12.41 -1.45
C LYS A 126 10.81 13.23 -0.53
N MET A 127 11.24 13.35 0.73
CA MET A 127 10.57 13.97 1.87
C MET A 127 9.44 14.91 1.47
N PHE A 128 8.20 14.42 1.56
CA PHE A 128 7.01 15.27 1.67
C PHE A 128 7.09 16.03 3.00
N SER A 129 7.87 17.09 3.01
CA SER A 129 7.75 18.19 3.95
C SER A 129 7.53 19.44 3.11
N LYS A 130 6.26 19.69 2.79
CA LYS A 130 5.76 21.03 2.53
C LYS A 130 4.77 21.37 3.63
#